data_AF-A0A399Q1D1-F1
#
_entry.id   AF-A0A399Q1D1-F1
#
_cell.length_a   1.000
_cell.length_b   1.000
_cell.length_c   1.000
_cell.angle_alpha   90.00
_cell.angle_beta   90.00
_cell.angle_gamma   90.00
#
_symmetry.space_group_name_H-M   'P 1'
#
loop_
_entity.id
_entity.type
_entity.pdbx_description
1 polymer ?
#
loop_
_entity_poly.entity_id
_entity_poly.type
_entity_poly.pdbx_seq_one_letter_code
_entity_poly.pdbx_strand_id
1 'polypeptide(L)'
;VERVTADPAWAPVFAWRELPSAAELAALDLAAAVSEAGADHLYAWAWIDESAGWIRSRMAAPALGIAEDEATGAAALRVTAHLGRGLRITQGQGSELVTRLLDDGRAEVGGCTVADRVIPLP
;
A
#
# COMPACT_ATOMS: atom_id res chain seq x y z
N VAL A 1 4.86 18.14 2.14
CA VAL A 1 3.85 17.04 2.16
C VAL A 1 3.00 17.21 0.93
N GLU A 2 3.08 16.27 0.01
CA GLU A 2 2.18 16.24 -1.15
C GLU A 2 1.00 15.32 -0.83
N ARG A 3 -0.17 15.68 -1.36
CA ARG A 3 -1.42 14.95 -1.15
C ARG A 3 -2.18 14.87 -2.46
N VAL A 4 -2.80 13.73 -2.69
CA VAL A 4 -3.66 13.47 -3.83
C VAL A 4 -4.99 12.91 -3.33
N THR A 5 -6.10 13.47 -3.80
CA THR A 5 -7.45 12.95 -3.55
C THR A 5 -7.99 12.32 -4.83
N ALA A 6 -8.51 11.11 -4.73
CA ALA A 6 -9.10 10.41 -5.86
C ALA A 6 -10.21 9.47 -5.39
N ASP A 7 -11.03 9.03 -6.34
CA ASP A 7 -11.94 7.91 -6.13
C ASP A 7 -11.13 6.60 -6.04
N PRO A 8 -11.19 5.83 -4.94
CA PRO A 8 -10.53 4.54 -4.81
C PRO A 8 -10.87 3.55 -5.94
N ALA A 9 -12.05 3.67 -6.56
CA ALA A 9 -12.47 2.80 -7.65
C ALA A 9 -11.62 2.98 -8.91
N TRP A 10 -10.96 4.12 -9.10
CA TRP A 10 -10.07 4.37 -10.24
C TRP A 10 -8.75 3.61 -10.16
N ALA A 11 -8.36 3.14 -8.98
CA ALA A 11 -7.17 2.31 -8.81
C ALA A 11 -7.41 0.87 -9.32
N PRO A 12 -6.35 0.14 -9.70
CA PRO A 12 -6.43 -1.28 -10.07
C PRO A 12 -7.09 -2.13 -8.99
N VAL A 13 -7.61 -3.29 -9.36
CA VAL A 13 -8.04 -4.28 -8.38
C VAL A 13 -6.81 -4.94 -7.75
N PHE A 14 -6.87 -5.15 -6.44
CA PHE A 14 -5.85 -5.85 -5.65
C PHE A 14 -6.50 -7.05 -4.97
N ALA A 15 -5.78 -8.17 -4.93
CA ALA A 15 -6.07 -9.22 -3.98
C ALA A 15 -5.60 -8.75 -2.58
N TRP A 16 -6.48 -8.82 -1.59
CA TRP A 16 -6.16 -8.46 -0.22
C TRP A 16 -5.71 -9.70 0.55
N ARG A 17 -4.58 -9.60 1.24
CA ARG A 17 -4.12 -10.65 2.16
C ARG A 17 -3.78 -10.02 3.50
N GLU A 18 -4.73 -10.06 4.42
CA GLU A 18 -4.48 -9.70 5.81
C GLU A 18 -3.71 -10.83 6.50
N LEU A 19 -2.65 -10.48 7.23
CA LEU A 19 -1.84 -11.39 8.03
C LEU A 19 -2.05 -11.05 9.52
N PRO A 20 -1.92 -12.04 10.42
CA PRO A 20 -2.18 -11.83 11.84
C PRO A 20 -1.16 -10.89 12.51
N SER A 21 0.03 -10.73 11.93
CA SER A 21 1.10 -9.91 12.51
C SER A 21 2.06 -9.34 11.48
N ALA A 22 2.71 -8.22 11.82
CA ALA A 22 3.79 -7.65 11.01
C ALA A 22 4.99 -8.60 10.84
N ALA A 23 5.21 -9.50 11.81
CA ALA A 23 6.27 -10.52 11.74
C ALA A 23 5.96 -11.59 10.68
N GLU A 24 4.72 -12.08 10.64
CA GLU A 24 4.28 -13.02 9.60
C GLU A 24 4.27 -12.38 8.21
N LEU A 25 3.86 -11.10 8.12
CA LEU A 25 3.96 -10.34 6.88
C LEU A 25 5.42 -10.21 6.40
N ALA A 26 6.37 -9.99 7.32
CA ALA A 26 7.78 -9.91 6.99
C ALA A 26 8.36 -11.26 6.53
N ALA A 27 7.87 -12.37 7.09
CA ALA A 27 8.26 -13.73 6.71
C ALA A 27 7.54 -14.25 5.45
N LEU A 28 6.52 -13.54 4.95
CA LEU A 28 5.73 -13.95 3.79
C LEU A 28 6.62 -14.08 2.55
N ASP A 29 6.56 -15.24 1.89
CA ASP A 29 7.02 -15.37 0.50
C ASP A 29 6.00 -14.68 -0.40
N LEU A 30 6.32 -13.46 -0.79
CA LEU A 30 5.42 -12.60 -1.54
C LEU A 30 5.19 -13.10 -2.97
N ALA A 31 6.20 -13.74 -3.58
CA ALA A 31 6.10 -14.31 -4.92
C ALA A 31 5.22 -15.56 -4.95
N ALA A 32 5.37 -16.45 -3.97
CA ALA A 32 4.46 -17.57 -3.80
C ALA A 32 3.04 -17.08 -3.51
N ALA A 33 2.88 -16.10 -2.61
CA ALA A 33 1.58 -15.57 -2.22
C ALA A 33 0.78 -14.97 -3.39
N VAL A 34 1.43 -14.22 -4.30
CA VAL A 34 0.73 -13.64 -5.46
C VAL A 34 0.37 -14.72 -6.48
N SER A 35 1.23 -15.74 -6.66
CA SER A 35 0.93 -16.89 -7.50
C SER A 35 -0.23 -17.72 -6.96
N GLU A 36 -0.27 -17.98 -5.66
CA GLU A 36 -1.37 -18.69 -4.97
C GLU A 36 -2.69 -17.97 -5.13
N ALA A 37 -2.68 -16.63 -5.02
CA ALA A 37 -3.87 -15.81 -5.19
C ALA A 37 -4.38 -15.77 -6.64
N GLY A 38 -3.55 -16.19 -7.63
CA GLY A 38 -3.89 -16.08 -9.04
C GLY A 38 -4.18 -14.64 -9.47
N ALA A 39 -3.52 -13.66 -8.84
CA ALA A 39 -3.82 -12.24 -8.99
C ALA A 39 -2.67 -11.48 -9.66
N ASP A 40 -3.00 -10.44 -10.43
CA ASP A 40 -2.00 -9.56 -11.04
C ASP A 40 -1.33 -8.63 -10.02
N HIS A 41 -2.09 -8.25 -8.99
CA HIS A 41 -1.62 -7.41 -7.89
C HIS A 41 -2.05 -8.02 -6.55
N LEU A 42 -1.08 -8.26 -5.67
CA LEU A 42 -1.32 -8.69 -4.30
C LEU A 42 -0.92 -7.57 -3.35
N TYR A 43 -1.83 -7.19 -2.45
CA TYR A 43 -1.53 -6.29 -1.34
C TYR A 43 -1.68 -7.05 -0.02
N ALA A 44 -0.53 -7.43 0.54
CA ALA A 44 -0.45 -8.09 1.82
C ALA A 44 -0.22 -7.07 2.93
N TRP A 45 -0.94 -7.19 4.04
CA TRP A 45 -0.88 -6.21 5.12
C TRP A 45 -1.16 -6.86 6.48
N ALA A 46 -0.75 -6.18 7.56
CA ALA A 46 -1.04 -6.58 8.92
C ALA A 46 -1.18 -5.33 9.79
N TRP A 47 -2.05 -5.39 10.80
CA TRP A 47 -2.12 -4.34 11.82
C TRP A 47 -0.82 -4.28 12.63
N ILE A 48 -0.30 -3.07 12.80
CA ILE A 48 0.69 -2.74 13.83
C ILE A 48 -0.05 -2.26 15.08
N ASP A 49 -1.02 -1.36 14.87
CA ASP A 49 -1.93 -0.86 15.90
C ASP A 49 -3.27 -0.56 15.22
N GLU A 50 -4.23 -1.46 15.41
CA GLU A 50 -5.57 -1.32 14.82
C GLU A 50 -6.31 -0.11 15.40
N SER A 51 -6.15 0.19 16.70
CA SER A 51 -6.84 1.33 17.32
C SER A 51 -6.37 2.65 16.69
N ALA A 52 -5.07 2.77 16.41
CA ALA A 52 -4.48 3.93 15.75
C ALA A 52 -4.63 3.92 14.21
N GLY A 53 -5.15 2.84 13.62
CA GLY A 53 -5.25 2.70 12.17
C GLY A 53 -3.88 2.54 11.49
N TRP A 54 -2.91 1.92 12.16
CA TRP A 54 -1.56 1.74 11.63
C TRP A 54 -1.35 0.32 11.11
N ILE A 55 -1.03 0.19 9.83
CA ILE A 55 -0.70 -1.08 9.17
C ILE A 55 0.75 -1.10 8.66
N ARG A 56 1.31 -2.31 8.60
CA ARG A 56 2.45 -2.67 7.76
C ARG A 56 1.92 -3.26 6.46
N SER A 57 2.54 -2.98 5.33
CA SER A 57 2.15 -3.59 4.05
C SER A 57 3.33 -3.94 3.14
N ARG A 58 3.04 -4.84 2.20
CA ARG A 58 3.90 -5.29 1.09
C ARG A 58 3.04 -5.47 -0.15
N MET A 59 3.53 -5.06 -1.32
CA MET A 59 2.77 -5.10 -2.58
C MET A 59 3.59 -5.80 -3.66
N ALA A 60 2.98 -6.75 -4.39
CA ALA A 60 3.57 -7.41 -5.55
C ALA A 60 2.75 -7.16 -6.81
N ALA A 61 3.42 -6.95 -7.93
CA ALA A 61 2.82 -6.78 -9.25
C ALA A 61 3.67 -7.49 -10.33
N PRO A 62 3.75 -8.84 -10.31
CA PRO A 62 4.64 -9.60 -11.18
C PRO A 62 4.33 -9.42 -12.68
N ALA A 63 3.06 -9.19 -13.06
CA ALA A 63 2.67 -8.89 -14.44
C ALA A 63 3.31 -7.59 -14.97
N LEU A 64 3.71 -6.68 -14.08
CA LEU A 64 4.42 -5.43 -14.38
C LEU A 64 5.94 -5.56 -14.19
N GLY A 65 6.45 -6.75 -13.89
CA GLY A 65 7.87 -6.98 -13.56
C GLY A 65 8.27 -6.45 -12.17
N ILE A 66 7.32 -6.17 -11.29
CA ILE A 66 7.56 -5.63 -9.95
C ILE A 66 7.40 -6.75 -8.93
N ALA A 67 8.53 -7.25 -8.41
CA ALA A 67 8.53 -8.28 -7.38
C ALA A 67 7.99 -7.74 -6.04
N GLU A 68 8.43 -6.55 -5.64
CA GLU A 68 7.92 -5.83 -4.48
C GLU A 68 7.99 -4.32 -4.75
N ASP A 69 6.87 -3.62 -4.52
CA ASP A 69 6.80 -2.15 -4.62
C ASP A 69 7.00 -1.51 -3.23
N GLU A 70 7.89 -0.54 -3.17
CA GLU A 70 8.29 0.15 -1.96
C GLU A 70 7.23 1.13 -1.43
N ALA A 71 6.37 1.66 -2.31
CA ALA A 71 5.30 2.59 -1.91
C ALA A 71 4.17 2.68 -2.95
N THR A 72 3.02 2.06 -2.69
CA THR A 72 1.93 1.97 -3.67
C THR A 72 0.75 2.86 -3.30
N GLY A 73 0.74 4.11 -3.78
CA GLY A 73 -0.34 5.07 -3.51
C GLY A 73 -1.73 4.60 -3.96
N ALA A 74 -1.82 3.90 -5.11
CA ALA A 74 -3.09 3.37 -5.61
C ALA A 74 -3.69 2.30 -4.69
N ALA A 75 -2.85 1.42 -4.12
CA ALA A 75 -3.29 0.43 -3.14
C ALA A 75 -3.68 1.11 -1.81
N ALA A 76 -2.93 2.14 -1.39
CA ALA A 76 -3.24 2.92 -0.20
C ALA A 76 -4.66 3.54 -0.24
N LEU A 77 -5.07 4.10 -1.39
CA LEU A 77 -6.44 4.60 -1.59
C LEU A 77 -7.49 3.49 -1.42
N ARG A 78 -7.26 2.33 -2.03
CA ARG A 78 -8.21 1.21 -1.99
C ARG A 78 -8.30 0.52 -0.64
N VAL A 79 -7.18 0.28 0.05
CA VAL A 79 -7.20 -0.34 1.38
C VAL A 79 -7.85 0.58 2.41
N THR A 80 -7.69 1.90 2.26
CA THR A 80 -8.39 2.92 3.08
C THR A 80 -9.91 2.80 2.93
N ALA A 81 -10.40 2.66 1.70
CA ALA A 81 -11.82 2.45 1.43
C ALA A 81 -12.30 1.07 1.91
N HIS A 82 -11.50 0.03 1.70
CA HIS A 82 -11.80 -1.35 2.12
C HIS A 82 -11.97 -1.47 3.64
N LEU A 83 -11.09 -0.82 4.41
CA LEU A 83 -11.12 -0.82 5.88
C LEU A 83 -12.02 0.29 6.46
N GLY A 84 -12.58 1.15 5.61
CA GLY A 84 -13.55 2.17 6.01
C GLY A 84 -12.99 3.27 6.92
N ARG A 85 -11.67 3.48 6.94
CA ARG A 85 -11.02 4.43 7.85
C ARG A 85 -9.71 4.99 7.29
N GLY A 86 -9.30 6.15 7.79
CA GLY A 86 -7.96 6.69 7.53
C GLY A 86 -6.87 5.82 8.16
N LEU A 87 -5.73 5.72 7.48
CA LEU A 87 -4.65 4.81 7.84
C LEU A 87 -3.30 5.52 7.89
N ARG A 88 -2.43 5.01 8.75
CA ARG A 88 -0.98 5.15 8.62
C ARG A 88 -0.44 3.85 8.06
N ILE A 89 0.35 3.90 6.99
CA ILE A 89 0.81 2.73 6.27
C ILE A 89 2.33 2.76 6.18
N THR A 90 2.99 1.77 6.76
CA THR A 90 4.42 1.52 6.57
C THR A 90 4.60 0.47 5.47
N GLN A 91 5.08 0.84 4.29
CA GLN A 91 5.26 -0.06 3.15
C GLN A 91 6.74 -0.23 2.76
N GLY A 92 7.08 -1.38 2.18
CA GLY A 92 8.42 -1.63 1.63
C GLY A 92 9.48 -1.55 2.71
N GLN A 93 10.64 -0.96 2.45
CA GLN A 93 11.74 -0.81 3.41
C GLN A 93 11.51 0.31 4.44
N GLY A 94 10.40 1.05 4.36
CA GLY A 94 10.07 2.07 5.37
C GLY A 94 9.34 3.31 4.84
N SER A 95 8.72 3.23 3.65
CA SER A 95 7.89 4.31 3.14
C SER A 95 6.66 4.50 4.04
N GLU A 96 6.36 5.74 4.39
CA GLU A 96 5.19 6.10 5.21
C GLU A 96 4.15 6.82 4.34
N LEU A 97 2.98 6.20 4.20
CA LEU A 97 1.82 6.80 3.55
C LEU A 97 0.75 7.09 4.61
N VAL A 98 0.12 8.25 4.53
CA VAL A 98 -0.97 8.65 5.41
C VAL A 98 -2.21 8.87 4.57
N THR A 99 -3.33 8.27 4.97
CA THR A 99 -4.58 8.34 4.23
C THR A 99 -5.73 8.87 5.06
N ARG A 100 -6.73 9.41 4.36
CA ARG A 100 -8.01 9.80 4.93
C ARG A 100 -9.13 9.31 4.03
N LEU A 101 -10.17 8.75 4.63
CA LEU A 101 -11.44 8.52 3.95
C LEU A 101 -12.30 9.77 4.12
N LEU A 102 -12.90 10.25 3.04
CA LEU A 102 -13.76 11.44 3.04
C LEU A 102 -15.24 11.02 3.06
N ASP A 103 -16.10 11.91 3.53
CA ASP A 103 -17.55 11.65 3.65
C ASP A 103 -18.24 11.38 2.30
N ASP A 104 -17.64 11.86 1.20
CA ASP A 104 -18.12 11.62 -0.16
C ASP A 104 -17.59 10.31 -0.79
N GLY A 105 -16.92 9.46 0.00
CA GLY A 105 -16.40 8.16 -0.42
C GLY A 105 -15.05 8.22 -1.12
N ARG A 106 -14.51 9.41 -1.43
CA ARG A 106 -13.15 9.54 -1.94
C ARG A 106 -12.12 9.26 -0.84
N ALA A 107 -10.91 8.91 -1.26
CA ALA A 107 -9.77 8.81 -0.35
C ALA A 107 -8.68 9.80 -0.73
N GLU A 108 -7.97 10.26 0.29
CA GLU A 108 -6.74 11.03 0.15
C GLU A 108 -5.56 10.14 0.54
N VAL A 109 -4.46 10.25 -0.19
CA VAL A 109 -3.16 9.69 0.17
C VAL A 109 -2.11 10.80 0.12
N GLY A 110 -1.19 10.78 1.09
CA GLY A 110 -0.06 11.69 1.11
C GLY A 110 1.15 11.10 1.82
N GLY A 111 2.27 11.81 1.72
CA GLY A 111 3.54 11.42 2.31
C GLY A 111 4.57 12.55 2.28
N CYS A 112 5.75 12.25 2.80
CA CYS A 112 6.93 13.10 2.70
C CYS A 112 7.91 12.52 1.70
N THR A 113 8.60 13.39 0.97
CA THR A 113 9.66 13.02 0.04
C THR A 113 10.95 13.70 0.48
N VAL A 114 12.07 13.08 0.12
CA VAL A 114 13.41 13.66 0.25
C VAL A 114 14.10 13.55 -1.10
N ALA A 115 14.95 14.52 -1.43
CA ALA A 115 15.75 14.42 -2.64
C ALA A 115 16.75 13.26 -2.50
N ASP A 116 16.78 12.35 -3.48
CA ASP A 116 17.78 11.27 -3.56
C ASP A 116 19.08 11.81 -4.16
N ARG A 117 19.15 11.87 -5.50
CA ARG A 117 20.29 12.39 -6.24
C ARG A 117 19.85 13.11 -7.50
N VAL A 118 20.65 14.07 -7.94
CA VAL A 118 20.44 14.77 -9.20
C VAL A 118 20.95 13.87 -10.32
N ILE A 119 20.07 13.54 -11.27
CA ILE A 119 20.44 12.87 -12.51
C ILE A 119 20.55 13.95 -13.60
N PRO A 120 21.77 14.32 -14.04
CA PRO A 120 21.92 15.25 -15.15
C PRO A 120 21.40 14.60 -16.43
N LEU A 121 20.52 15.31 -17.13
CA LEU A 121 20.11 14.93 -18.48
C LEU A 121 21.19 15.42 -19.48
N PRO A 122 21.45 14.66 -20.56
CA PRO A 122 22.40 15.07 -21.60
C PRO A 122 21.99 16.35 -22.32
#